data_AF-A0A6G1S3B4-F1
#
_entry.id   AF-A0A6G1S3B4-F1
#
_cell.length_a   1.000
_cell.length_b   1.000
_cell.length_c   1.000
_cell.angle_alpha   90.00
_cell.angle_beta   90.00
_cell.angle_gamma   90.00
#
_symmetry.space_group_name_H-M   'P 1'
#
loop_
_entity.id
_entity.type
_entity.pdbx_description
1 polymer ?
#
loop_
_entity_poly.entity_id
_entity_poly.type
_entity_poly.pdbx_seq_one_letter_code
_entity_poly.pdbx_strand_id
1 'polypeptide(L)'
;MLQSCYILLHYIIALLLSYITILQYHNQKIFTMALLWRRAASSRVRINLQAIRLSHAPLRADDAPDVESFKFTSENEKRAKDIIKRYPEGHQAAAVIPLLDIAQRQNQNWLPLKAMNYVADFLKMPRMRVYEVATFYTMFNRAPVGKYFVQVCTTTPCQLRGADEVFSLCKELTKGDQDFKVVEVECLGACVNAPMMQINDDYYEDLTLDNVKQIIEELKSGNNPKIGPYSNRYTCEPRDGLTSLQSPPPGPGFGVRSDL
;
A
#
# COMPACT_ATOMS: atom_id res chain seq x y z
N MET A 1 7.51 -63.61 -58.40
CA MET A 1 6.24 -63.43 -57.66
C MET A 1 6.37 -63.56 -56.13
N LEU A 2 7.29 -64.35 -55.58
CA LEU A 2 7.41 -64.54 -54.12
C LEU A 2 8.08 -63.36 -53.36
N GLN A 3 8.95 -62.57 -54.00
CA GLN A 3 9.69 -61.48 -53.34
C GLN A 3 8.80 -60.27 -52.98
N SER A 4 7.82 -59.92 -53.82
CA SER A 4 6.96 -58.74 -53.63
C SER A 4 5.91 -58.91 -52.52
N CYS A 5 5.46 -60.15 -52.26
CA CYS A 5 4.54 -60.43 -51.14
C CYS A 5 5.22 -60.31 -49.77
N TYR A 6 6.53 -60.62 -49.66
CA TYR A 6 7.24 -60.56 -48.39
C TYR A 6 7.46 -59.13 -47.89
N ILE A 7 7.70 -58.20 -48.82
CA ILE A 7 7.88 -56.77 -48.52
C ILE A 7 6.57 -56.14 -48.04
N LEU A 8 5.45 -56.49 -48.68
CA LEU A 8 4.11 -56.04 -48.26
C LEU A 8 3.72 -56.60 -46.88
N LEU A 9 4.03 -57.86 -46.60
CA LEU A 9 3.75 -58.47 -45.30
C LEU A 9 4.56 -57.82 -44.16
N HIS A 10 5.85 -57.51 -44.40
CA HIS A 10 6.67 -56.80 -43.42
C HIS A 10 6.22 -55.35 -43.19
N TYR A 11 5.77 -54.65 -44.24
CA TYR A 11 5.22 -53.29 -44.08
C TYR A 11 3.93 -53.27 -43.24
N ILE A 12 3.05 -54.25 -43.44
CA ILE A 12 1.80 -54.38 -42.66
C ILE A 12 2.11 -54.72 -41.20
N ILE A 13 3.06 -55.61 -40.94
CA ILE A 13 3.49 -55.96 -39.56
C ILE A 13 4.14 -54.75 -38.86
N ALA A 14 4.96 -53.97 -39.57
CA ALA A 14 5.58 -52.76 -39.01
C ALA A 14 4.54 -51.68 -38.65
N LEU A 15 3.53 -51.47 -39.51
CA LEU A 15 2.43 -50.54 -39.23
C LEU A 15 1.59 -51.00 -38.04
N LEU A 16 1.27 -52.30 -37.94
CA LEU A 16 0.54 -52.85 -36.79
C LEU A 16 1.31 -52.72 -35.47
N LEU A 17 2.61 -53.00 -35.47
CA LEU A 17 3.45 -52.85 -34.26
C LEU A 17 3.59 -51.39 -33.82
N SER A 18 3.67 -50.45 -34.77
CA SER A 18 3.67 -49.01 -34.47
C SER A 18 2.34 -48.54 -33.89
N TYR A 19 1.21 -49.07 -34.36
CA TYR A 19 -0.12 -48.73 -33.86
C TYR A 19 -0.35 -49.27 -32.44
N ILE A 20 0.13 -50.48 -32.14
CA ILE A 20 0.05 -51.08 -30.79
C ILE A 20 0.90 -50.30 -29.77
N THR A 21 2.10 -49.84 -30.16
CA THR A 21 2.96 -49.03 -29.28
C THR A 21 2.37 -47.64 -29.02
N ILE A 22 1.75 -47.00 -30.01
CA ILE A 22 1.04 -45.73 -29.84
C ILE A 22 -0.17 -45.90 -28.89
N LEU A 23 -0.94 -46.98 -29.02
CA LEU A 23 -2.07 -47.28 -28.12
C LEU A 23 -1.60 -47.57 -26.68
N GLN A 24 -0.49 -48.29 -26.49
CA GLN A 24 0.08 -48.50 -25.15
C GLN A 24 0.57 -47.20 -24.50
N TYR A 25 1.18 -46.29 -25.28
CA TYR A 25 1.64 -45.00 -24.77
C TYR A 25 0.48 -44.09 -24.33
N HIS A 26 -0.63 -44.09 -25.07
CA HIS A 26 -1.81 -43.30 -24.73
C HIS A 26 -2.49 -43.81 -23.44
N ASN A 27 -2.57 -45.14 -23.26
CA ASN A 27 -3.15 -45.73 -22.04
C ASN A 27 -2.29 -45.46 -20.79
N GLN A 28 -0.96 -45.46 -20.89
CA GLN A 28 -0.09 -45.12 -19.74
C GLN A 28 -0.23 -43.65 -19.30
N LYS A 29 -0.39 -42.70 -20.23
CA LYS A 29 -0.60 -41.28 -19.90
C LYS A 29 -1.96 -41.04 -19.22
N ILE A 30 -3.01 -41.73 -19.65
CA ILE A 30 -4.33 -41.64 -19.02
C ILE A 30 -4.27 -42.18 -17.58
N PHE A 31 -3.56 -43.29 -17.35
CA PHE A 31 -3.44 -43.88 -16.01
C PHE A 31 -2.59 -43.03 -15.04
N THR A 32 -1.51 -42.42 -15.53
CA THR A 32 -0.66 -41.52 -14.70
C THR A 32 -1.34 -40.20 -14.38
N MET A 33 -2.09 -39.62 -15.32
CA MET A 33 -2.93 -38.44 -15.07
C MET A 33 -4.02 -38.72 -14.03
N ALA A 34 -4.69 -39.88 -14.10
CA ALA A 34 -5.70 -40.27 -13.11
C ALA A 34 -5.12 -40.48 -11.70
N LEU A 35 -3.90 -41.02 -11.59
CA LEU A 35 -3.20 -41.19 -10.31
C LEU A 35 -2.71 -39.86 -9.72
N LEU A 36 -2.24 -38.94 -10.57
CA LEU A 36 -1.88 -37.57 -10.16
C LEU A 36 -3.10 -36.78 -9.67
N TRP A 37 -4.25 -36.94 -10.33
CA TRP A 37 -5.50 -36.31 -9.89
C TRP A 37 -6.02 -36.89 -8.56
N ARG A 38 -5.90 -38.21 -8.35
CA ARG A 38 -6.23 -38.84 -7.05
C ARG A 38 -5.30 -38.40 -5.92
N ARG A 39 -4.03 -38.07 -6.21
CA ARG A 39 -3.10 -37.49 -5.21
C ARG A 39 -3.38 -36.01 -4.93
N ALA A 40 -3.77 -35.23 -5.94
CA ALA A 40 -4.14 -33.82 -5.77
C ALA A 40 -5.47 -33.63 -5.01
N ALA A 41 -6.40 -34.59 -5.10
CA ALA A 41 -7.70 -34.51 -4.41
C ALA A 41 -7.68 -34.93 -2.92
N SER A 42 -6.55 -35.45 -2.42
CA SER A 42 -6.43 -35.98 -1.04
C SER A 42 -5.83 -34.99 -0.04
N SER A 43 -5.20 -33.90 -0.49
CA SER A 43 -4.77 -32.83 0.41
C SER A 43 -5.99 -31.99 0.81
N ARG A 44 -6.70 -32.43 1.87
CA ARG A 44 -7.50 -31.52 2.69
C ARG A 44 -6.55 -30.51 3.31
N VAL A 45 -6.26 -29.44 2.58
CA VAL A 45 -5.86 -28.18 3.19
C VAL A 45 -6.99 -27.86 4.16
N ARG A 46 -6.77 -28.08 5.45
CA ARG A 46 -7.62 -27.51 6.48
C ARG A 46 -7.45 -26.00 6.34
N ILE A 47 -8.32 -25.39 5.58
CA ILE A 47 -8.46 -23.94 5.52
C ILE A 47 -8.84 -23.54 6.94
N ASN A 48 -7.88 -23.06 7.70
CA ASN A 48 -8.14 -22.51 9.02
C ASN A 48 -8.91 -21.21 8.80
N LEU A 49 -10.24 -21.30 8.75
CA LEU A 49 -11.17 -20.17 8.59
C LEU A 49 -10.94 -19.10 9.66
N GLN A 50 -10.38 -19.46 10.82
CA GLN A 50 -9.99 -18.53 11.87
C GLN A 50 -8.79 -17.66 11.46
N ALA A 51 -7.83 -18.21 10.72
CA ALA A 51 -6.66 -17.46 10.22
C ALA A 51 -7.01 -16.55 9.03
N ILE A 52 -7.94 -16.96 8.16
CA ILE A 52 -8.42 -16.11 7.04
C ILE A 52 -9.29 -14.96 7.58
N ARG A 53 -10.05 -15.19 8.66
CA ARG A 53 -10.78 -14.10 9.33
C ARG A 53 -9.86 -13.00 9.86
N LEU A 54 -8.62 -13.31 10.22
CA LEU A 54 -7.68 -12.33 10.78
C LEU A 54 -6.93 -11.49 9.72
N SER A 55 -6.79 -11.98 8.48
CA SER A 55 -6.05 -11.24 7.44
C SER A 55 -6.90 -10.21 6.69
N HIS A 56 -8.23 -10.37 6.69
CA HIS A 56 -9.19 -9.49 5.99
C HIS A 56 -10.26 -8.89 6.92
N ALA A 57 -10.16 -9.07 8.24
CA ALA A 57 -11.01 -8.30 9.15
C ALA A 57 -10.53 -6.84 9.12
N PRO A 58 -11.36 -5.87 8.70
CA PRO A 58 -11.11 -4.49 9.10
C PRO A 58 -11.10 -4.52 10.61
N LEU A 59 -10.00 -4.10 11.24
CA LEU A 59 -9.93 -3.94 12.69
C LEU A 59 -11.17 -3.15 13.10
N ARG A 60 -12.15 -3.84 13.70
CA ARG A 60 -13.30 -3.19 14.30
C ARG A 60 -12.71 -2.31 15.38
N ALA A 61 -13.21 -1.08 15.51
CA ALA A 61 -12.75 -0.18 16.57
C ALA A 61 -12.85 -0.85 17.96
N ASP A 62 -13.73 -1.85 18.07
CA ASP A 62 -14.03 -2.63 19.27
C ASP A 62 -12.94 -3.67 19.64
N ASP A 63 -12.05 -4.04 18.71
CA ASP A 63 -11.02 -5.08 18.93
C ASP A 63 -9.63 -4.49 19.28
N ALA A 64 -9.45 -3.17 19.13
CA ALA A 64 -8.18 -2.51 19.41
C ALA A 64 -8.05 -2.19 20.91
N PRO A 65 -6.86 -2.34 21.53
CA PRO A 65 -6.70 -2.10 22.96
C PRO A 65 -6.97 -0.64 23.32
N ASP A 66 -8.07 -0.33 23.99
CA ASP A 66 -8.35 1.07 24.36
C ASP A 66 -7.39 1.55 25.45
N VAL A 67 -7.04 2.83 25.43
CA VAL A 67 -6.23 3.46 26.49
C VAL A 67 -7.11 3.76 27.71
N GLU A 68 -6.56 3.67 28.92
CA GLU A 68 -7.33 3.94 30.15
C GLU A 68 -7.87 5.38 30.18
N SER A 69 -7.05 6.33 29.75
CA SER A 69 -7.43 7.73 29.63
C SER A 69 -6.63 8.44 28.53
N PHE A 70 -7.26 9.42 27.89
CA PHE A 70 -6.60 10.29 26.92
C PHE A 70 -6.86 11.75 27.29
N LYS A 71 -5.82 12.57 27.27
CA LYS A 71 -5.89 14.02 27.45
C LYS A 71 -4.82 14.67 26.57
N PHE A 72 -5.12 15.83 26.00
CA PHE A 72 -4.09 16.60 25.31
C PHE A 72 -2.98 17.04 26.27
N THR A 73 -1.75 17.07 25.76
CA THR A 73 -0.64 17.78 26.43
C THR A 73 -0.96 19.26 26.52
N SER A 74 -0.34 19.98 27.45
CA SER A 74 -0.58 21.42 27.62
C SER A 74 -0.26 22.23 26.36
N GLU A 75 0.71 21.78 25.56
CA GLU A 75 1.02 22.36 24.26
C GLU A 75 -0.08 22.09 23.23
N ASN A 76 -0.50 20.83 23.09
CA ASN A 76 -1.55 20.44 22.14
C ASN A 76 -2.90 21.08 22.49
N GLU A 77 -3.20 21.28 23.77
CA GLU A 77 -4.41 21.99 24.19
C GLU A 77 -4.39 23.47 23.76
N LYS A 78 -3.22 24.14 23.81
CA LYS A 78 -3.07 25.50 23.28
C LYS A 78 -3.27 25.53 21.76
N ARG A 79 -2.61 24.61 21.04
CA ARG A 79 -2.77 24.46 19.58
C ARG A 79 -4.23 24.20 19.20
N ALA A 80 -4.91 23.34 19.94
CA ALA A 80 -6.33 23.05 19.77
C ALA A 80 -7.21 24.30 19.91
N LYS A 81 -6.98 25.11 20.95
CA LYS A 81 -7.70 26.38 21.16
C LYS A 81 -7.42 27.37 20.04
N ASP A 82 -6.19 27.45 19.55
CA ASP A 82 -5.83 28.34 18.44
C ASP A 82 -6.45 27.91 17.11
N ILE A 83 -6.62 26.61 16.87
CA ILE A 83 -7.35 26.09 15.71
C ILE A 83 -8.83 26.45 15.80
N ILE A 84 -9.45 26.31 16.97
CA ILE A 84 -10.87 26.67 17.16
C ILE A 84 -11.11 28.15 16.85
N LYS A 85 -10.17 29.05 17.21
CA LYS A 85 -10.27 30.49 16.90
C LYS A 85 -10.29 30.81 15.39
N ARG A 86 -9.84 29.89 14.52
CA ARG A 86 -9.88 30.09 13.06
C ARG A 86 -11.30 29.96 12.50
N TYR A 87 -12.22 29.38 13.26
CA TYR A 87 -13.59 29.15 12.83
C TYR A 87 -14.55 30.16 13.50
N PRO A 88 -15.62 30.58 12.81
CA PRO A 88 -16.64 31.45 13.39
C PRO A 88 -17.28 30.86 14.65
N GLU A 89 -17.75 31.72 15.54
CA GLU A 89 -18.51 31.29 16.71
C GLU A 89 -19.77 30.50 16.31
N GLY A 90 -20.09 29.46 17.07
CA GLY A 90 -21.18 28.53 16.79
C GLY A 90 -20.86 27.44 15.76
N HIS A 91 -19.72 27.54 15.06
CA HIS A 91 -19.29 26.57 14.05
C HIS A 91 -18.00 25.83 14.45
N GLN A 92 -17.76 25.66 15.76
CA GLN A 92 -16.54 25.03 16.26
C GLN A 92 -16.41 23.56 15.82
N ALA A 93 -17.51 22.89 15.46
CA ALA A 93 -17.51 21.54 14.92
C ALA A 93 -16.62 21.39 13.66
N ALA A 94 -16.36 22.47 12.92
CA ALA A 94 -15.43 22.47 11.79
C ALA A 94 -13.98 22.12 12.18
N ALA A 95 -13.61 22.31 13.45
CA ALA A 95 -12.30 21.98 13.98
C ALA A 95 -12.11 20.47 14.28
N VAL A 96 -13.10 19.61 14.02
CA VAL A 96 -13.04 18.18 14.38
C VAL A 96 -11.87 17.45 13.70
N ILE A 97 -11.68 17.64 12.39
CA ILE A 97 -10.62 16.97 11.61
C ILE A 97 -9.23 17.34 12.15
N PRO A 98 -8.84 18.63 12.27
CA PRO A 98 -7.51 18.98 12.75
C PRO A 98 -7.27 18.60 14.22
N LEU A 99 -8.32 18.55 15.06
CA LEU A 99 -8.18 18.09 16.44
C LEU A 99 -7.97 16.58 16.54
N LEU A 100 -8.60 15.80 15.66
CA LEU A 100 -8.35 14.37 15.56
C LEU A 100 -6.94 14.08 15.03
N ASP A 101 -6.44 14.87 14.08
CA ASP A 101 -5.05 14.74 13.61
C ASP A 101 -4.03 14.99 14.74
N ILE A 102 -4.23 16.04 15.53
CA ILE A 102 -3.39 16.30 16.73
C ILE A 102 -3.47 15.13 17.72
N ALA A 103 -4.67 14.57 17.93
CA ALA A 103 -4.85 13.44 18.83
C ALA A 103 -4.11 12.19 18.34
N GLN A 104 -4.17 11.90 17.04
CA GLN A 104 -3.46 10.78 16.43
C GLN A 104 -1.94 10.97 16.48
N ARG A 105 -1.43 12.17 16.19
CA ARG A 105 0.01 12.49 16.29
C ARG A 105 0.53 12.35 17.73
N GLN A 106 -0.27 12.74 18.72
CA GLN A 106 0.10 12.60 20.13
C GLN A 106 0.19 11.12 20.56
N ASN A 107 -0.66 10.26 20.00
CA ASN A 107 -0.77 8.86 20.38
C ASN A 107 -0.07 7.92 19.37
N GLN A 108 1.13 8.30 18.93
CA GLN A 108 2.01 7.48 18.08
C GLN A 108 1.32 7.01 16.79
N ASN A 109 0.69 7.93 16.05
CA ASN A 109 0.02 7.69 14.77
C ASN A 109 -1.22 6.79 14.82
N TRP A 110 -1.80 6.56 15.99
CA TRP A 110 -3.07 5.83 16.16
C TRP A 110 -4.07 6.60 17.03
N LEU A 111 -5.35 6.53 16.67
CA LEU A 111 -6.46 7.21 17.32
C LEU A 111 -7.33 6.23 18.16
N PRO A 112 -7.23 6.24 19.50
CA PRO A 112 -8.02 5.38 20.38
C PRO A 112 -9.42 5.95 20.62
N LEU A 113 -10.35 5.10 21.09
CA LEU A 113 -11.74 5.49 21.30
C LEU A 113 -11.87 6.59 22.37
N LYS A 114 -11.06 6.54 23.43
CA LYS A 114 -11.00 7.63 24.43
C LYS A 114 -10.60 8.97 23.83
N ALA A 115 -9.69 9.00 22.86
CA ALA A 115 -9.27 10.24 22.22
C ALA A 115 -10.41 10.86 21.40
N MET A 116 -11.17 10.03 20.66
CA MET A 116 -12.35 10.50 19.92
C MET A 116 -13.41 11.08 20.88
N ASN A 117 -13.67 10.40 22.00
CA ASN A 117 -14.60 10.87 23.02
C ASN A 117 -14.15 12.20 23.64
N TYR A 118 -12.86 12.30 23.94
CA TYR A 118 -12.27 13.53 24.49
C TYR A 118 -12.40 14.71 23.52
N VAL A 119 -12.14 14.51 22.23
CA VAL A 119 -12.31 15.57 21.20
C VAL A 119 -13.78 15.97 21.06
N ALA A 120 -14.72 15.01 21.11
CA ALA A 120 -16.15 15.30 21.09
C ALA A 120 -16.58 16.18 22.26
N ASP A 121 -16.15 15.82 23.47
CA ASP A 121 -16.44 16.56 24.70
C ASP A 121 -15.78 17.96 24.67
N PHE A 122 -14.56 18.07 24.12
CA PHE A 122 -13.84 19.35 23.96
C PHE A 122 -14.55 20.33 23.03
N LEU A 123 -15.12 19.83 21.93
CA LEU A 123 -15.90 20.62 20.97
C LEU A 123 -17.38 20.78 21.33
N LYS A 124 -17.84 20.15 22.42
CA LYS A 124 -19.25 20.09 22.83
C LYS A 124 -20.16 19.57 21.71
N MET A 125 -19.70 18.55 20.99
CA MET A 125 -20.43 17.93 19.89
C MET A 125 -20.78 16.46 20.20
N PRO A 126 -21.82 15.88 19.59
CA PRO A 126 -22.15 14.48 19.80
C PRO A 126 -21.03 13.56 19.32
N ARG A 127 -20.63 12.61 20.17
CA ARG A 127 -19.55 11.62 19.91
C ARG A 127 -19.72 10.86 18.58
N MET A 128 -20.97 10.56 18.21
CA MET A 128 -21.26 9.86 16.96
C MET A 128 -20.71 10.59 15.73
N ARG A 129 -20.73 11.92 15.71
CA ARG A 129 -20.19 12.72 14.59
C ARG A 129 -18.68 12.59 14.48
N VAL A 130 -17.99 12.45 15.60
CA VAL A 130 -16.54 12.21 15.62
C VAL A 130 -16.23 10.81 15.10
N TYR A 131 -17.05 9.81 15.46
CA TYR A 131 -16.91 8.45 14.94
C TYR A 131 -17.15 8.38 13.43
N GLU A 132 -18.16 9.08 12.92
CA GLU A 132 -18.42 9.21 11.48
C GLU A 132 -17.20 9.77 10.75
N VAL A 133 -16.61 10.87 11.26
CA VAL A 133 -15.40 11.47 10.67
C VAL A 133 -14.21 10.51 10.72
N ALA A 134 -13.94 9.90 11.87
CA ALA A 134 -12.81 8.99 12.07
C ALA A 134 -12.92 7.68 11.26
N THR A 135 -14.14 7.28 10.88
CA THR A 135 -14.37 6.11 10.03
C THR A 135 -14.40 6.44 8.55
N PHE A 136 -14.83 7.66 8.19
CA PHE A 136 -14.92 8.11 6.82
C PHE A 136 -13.56 8.45 6.19
N TYR A 137 -12.68 9.13 6.93
CA TYR A 137 -11.36 9.49 6.42
C TYR A 137 -10.33 8.38 6.71
N THR A 138 -9.69 7.88 5.65
CA THR A 138 -8.76 6.74 5.70
C THR A 138 -7.45 7.03 6.44
N MET A 139 -7.07 8.30 6.58
CA MET A 139 -5.84 8.71 7.27
C MET A 139 -5.92 8.49 8.80
N PHE A 140 -7.14 8.44 9.36
CA PHE A 140 -7.32 8.16 10.77
C PHE A 140 -7.13 6.67 11.05
N ASN A 141 -5.95 6.32 11.54
CA ASN A 141 -5.65 4.96 11.96
C ASN A 141 -6.46 4.68 13.23
N ARG A 142 -7.36 3.69 13.17
CA ARG A 142 -8.16 3.23 14.33
C ARG A 142 -7.56 2.02 15.03
N ALA A 143 -6.47 1.49 14.51
CA ALA A 143 -5.68 0.44 15.12
C ALA A 143 -4.23 0.89 15.31
N PRO A 144 -3.50 0.33 16.28
CA PRO A 144 -2.10 0.65 16.49
C PRO A 144 -1.32 0.36 15.21
N VAL A 145 -0.67 1.40 14.69
CA VAL A 145 0.32 1.29 13.64
C VAL A 145 1.70 1.33 14.28
N GLY A 146 2.67 0.61 13.71
CA GLY A 146 4.05 0.72 14.14
C GLY A 146 4.59 2.15 13.97
N LYS A 147 5.83 2.39 14.41
CA LYS A 147 6.50 3.69 14.29
C LYS A 147 6.52 4.24 12.85
N TYR A 148 6.61 3.37 11.85
CA TYR A 148 6.67 3.72 10.44
C TYR A 148 5.45 3.19 9.71
N PHE A 149 4.58 4.10 9.28
CA PHE A 149 3.43 3.80 8.43
C PHE A 149 3.83 3.98 6.97
N VAL A 150 4.08 2.86 6.28
CA VAL A 150 4.52 2.80 4.89
C VAL A 150 3.31 2.65 3.98
N GLN A 151 3.07 3.66 3.16
CA GLN A 151 1.95 3.76 2.24
C GLN A 151 2.50 3.73 0.80
N VAL A 152 2.24 2.64 0.08
CA VAL A 152 2.70 2.50 -1.31
C VAL A 152 1.55 2.73 -2.26
N CYS A 153 1.72 3.68 -3.18
CA CYS A 153 0.71 3.98 -4.20
C CYS A 153 0.78 2.96 -5.35
N THR A 154 -0.27 2.16 -5.54
CA THR A 154 -0.38 1.14 -6.60
C THR A 154 -1.35 1.54 -7.71
N THR A 155 -1.80 2.79 -7.75
CA THR A 155 -2.68 3.28 -8.82
C THR A 155 -1.99 3.31 -10.20
N THR A 156 -2.79 3.41 -11.26
CA THR A 156 -2.37 3.20 -12.65
C THR A 156 -1.06 3.90 -13.06
N PRO A 157 -0.81 5.20 -12.78
CA PRO A 157 0.45 5.83 -13.17
C PRO A 157 1.67 5.20 -12.49
N CYS A 158 1.55 4.84 -11.22
CA CYS A 158 2.60 4.18 -10.45
C CYS A 158 2.73 2.70 -10.86
N GLN A 159 1.61 2.03 -11.14
CA GLN A 159 1.59 0.66 -11.61
C GLN A 159 2.33 0.50 -12.94
N LEU A 160 2.10 1.40 -13.90
CA LEU A 160 2.82 1.44 -15.19
C LEU A 160 4.35 1.60 -15.01
N ARG A 161 4.79 2.11 -13.87
CA ARG A 161 6.19 2.31 -13.50
C ARG A 161 6.74 1.19 -12.61
N GLY A 162 5.97 0.14 -12.32
CA GLY A 162 6.41 -1.02 -11.54
C GLY A 162 6.16 -0.93 -10.03
N ALA A 163 5.17 -0.17 -9.57
CA ALA A 163 4.86 -0.03 -8.14
C ALA A 163 4.47 -1.35 -7.43
N ASP A 164 3.94 -2.34 -8.16
CA ASP A 164 3.58 -3.66 -7.61
C ASP A 164 4.81 -4.40 -7.04
N GLU A 165 5.96 -4.25 -7.70
CA GLU A 165 7.24 -4.82 -7.26
C GLU A 165 7.74 -4.10 -6.00
N VAL A 166 7.62 -2.77 -5.95
CA VAL A 166 7.96 -1.95 -4.78
C VAL A 166 7.13 -2.36 -3.57
N PHE A 167 5.82 -2.52 -3.74
CA PHE A 167 4.93 -2.94 -2.65
C PHE A 167 5.26 -4.34 -2.13
N SER A 168 5.50 -5.28 -3.02
CA SER A 168 5.87 -6.66 -2.67
C SER A 168 7.20 -6.69 -1.90
N LEU A 169 8.19 -5.93 -2.36
CA LEU A 169 9.49 -5.80 -1.70
C LEU A 169 9.36 -5.18 -0.30
N CYS A 170 8.59 -4.11 -0.15
CA CYS A 170 8.33 -3.51 1.17
C CYS A 170 7.74 -4.53 2.14
N LYS A 171 6.74 -5.31 1.70
CA LYS A 171 6.13 -6.37 2.53
C LYS A 171 7.12 -7.46 2.94
N GLU A 172 8.02 -7.86 2.06
CA GLU A 172 9.04 -8.87 2.35
C GLU A 172 10.07 -8.36 3.36
N LEU A 173 10.58 -7.13 3.16
CA LEU A 173 11.61 -6.53 4.00
C LEU A 173 11.14 -6.21 5.42
N THR A 174 9.85 -5.88 5.60
CA THR A 174 9.28 -5.54 6.92
C THR A 174 8.55 -6.72 7.56
N LYS A 175 8.68 -7.93 7.01
CA LYS A 175 7.95 -9.10 7.50
C LYS A 175 8.42 -9.49 8.90
N GLY A 176 7.53 -9.37 9.87
CA GLY A 176 7.80 -9.70 11.27
C GLY A 176 8.29 -8.53 12.12
N ASP A 177 8.52 -7.37 11.52
CA ASP A 177 8.87 -6.14 12.24
C ASP A 177 7.59 -5.43 12.72
N GLN A 178 7.45 -5.24 14.03
CA GLN A 178 6.28 -4.57 14.61
C GLN A 178 6.29 -3.05 14.40
N ASP A 179 7.47 -2.48 14.13
CA ASP A 179 7.66 -1.05 13.91
C ASP A 179 7.17 -0.59 12.54
N PHE A 180 6.97 -1.50 11.59
CA PHE A 180 6.56 -1.17 10.23
C PHE A 180 5.15 -1.67 9.93
N LYS A 181 4.32 -0.78 9.39
CA LYS A 181 3.01 -1.14 8.85
C LYS A 181 2.95 -0.75 7.39
N VAL A 182 3.00 -1.74 6.51
CA VAL A 182 2.90 -1.55 5.05
C VAL A 182 1.44 -1.68 4.61
N VAL A 183 0.94 -0.65 3.93
CA VAL A 183 -0.41 -0.57 3.40
C VAL A 183 -0.36 -0.12 1.95
N GLU A 184 -1.24 -0.70 1.14
CA GLU A 184 -1.51 -0.27 -0.22
C GLU A 184 -2.48 0.91 -0.18
N VAL A 185 -2.12 2.00 -0.84
CA VAL A 185 -2.94 3.21 -0.88
C VAL A 185 -3.24 3.62 -2.32
N GLU A 186 -4.30 4.42 -2.45
CA GLU A 186 -4.69 5.05 -3.70
C GLU A 186 -3.73 6.19 -4.08
N CYS A 187 -4.10 6.98 -5.09
CA CYS A 187 -3.25 8.01 -5.66
C CYS A 187 -2.86 9.08 -4.62
N LEU A 188 -1.55 9.25 -4.41
CA LEU A 188 -0.97 10.26 -3.53
C LEU A 188 -0.60 11.57 -4.24
N GLY A 189 -0.94 11.71 -5.54
CA GLY A 189 -0.78 12.96 -6.28
C GLY A 189 0.63 13.26 -6.82
N ALA A 190 1.62 12.39 -6.62
CA ALA A 190 2.98 12.55 -7.16
C ALA A 190 3.21 11.74 -8.45
N CYS A 191 2.25 11.76 -9.38
CA CYS A 191 2.24 10.87 -10.55
C CYS A 191 3.43 11.09 -11.51
N VAL A 192 3.91 12.33 -11.64
CA VAL A 192 5.11 12.64 -12.46
C VAL A 192 6.40 12.09 -11.84
N ASN A 193 6.30 11.64 -10.58
CA ASN A 193 7.37 11.11 -9.76
C ASN A 193 7.27 9.61 -9.44
N ALA A 194 6.47 8.91 -10.22
CA ALA A 194 6.24 7.48 -10.08
C ALA A 194 7.48 6.60 -10.39
N PRO A 195 7.70 5.50 -9.64
CA PRO A 195 6.91 5.02 -8.51
C PRO A 195 7.30 5.71 -7.21
N MET A 196 6.34 5.85 -6.29
CA MET A 196 6.52 6.58 -5.03
C MET A 196 5.88 5.84 -3.85
N MET A 197 6.41 6.09 -2.67
CA MET A 197 5.85 5.65 -1.39
C MET A 197 5.93 6.81 -0.39
N GLN A 198 4.98 6.83 0.52
CA GLN A 198 4.96 7.77 1.64
C GLN A 198 5.24 7.00 2.93
N ILE A 199 6.17 7.49 3.74
CA ILE A 199 6.42 6.93 5.07
C ILE A 199 6.09 8.01 6.09
N ASN A 200 5.05 7.78 6.89
CA ASN A 200 4.43 8.79 7.75
C ASN A 200 4.01 10.02 6.91
N ASP A 201 4.71 11.15 7.05
CA ASP A 201 4.44 12.39 6.30
C ASP A 201 5.37 12.57 5.09
N ASP A 202 6.46 11.80 4.98
CA ASP A 202 7.54 12.06 4.02
C ASP A 202 7.34 11.30 2.70
N TYR A 203 7.54 12.00 1.58
CA TYR A 203 7.48 11.42 0.24
C TYR A 203 8.83 10.92 -0.24
N TYR A 204 8.85 9.67 -0.73
CA TYR A 204 9.98 9.04 -1.37
C TYR A 204 9.60 8.69 -2.80
N GLU A 205 10.34 9.21 -3.76
CA GLU A 205 9.95 9.28 -5.17
C GLU A 205 11.04 8.73 -6.10
N ASP A 206 10.70 8.43 -7.36
CA ASP A 206 11.60 7.77 -8.31
C ASP A 206 12.26 6.50 -7.77
N LEU A 207 11.44 5.66 -7.12
CA LEU A 207 11.96 4.51 -6.42
C LEU A 207 12.43 3.43 -7.39
N THR A 208 13.63 2.92 -7.14
CA THR A 208 14.10 1.64 -7.66
C THR A 208 14.08 0.62 -6.51
N LEU A 209 14.11 -0.67 -6.83
CA LEU A 209 14.10 -1.72 -5.81
C LEU A 209 15.29 -1.61 -4.84
N ASP A 210 16.44 -1.16 -5.32
CA ASP A 210 17.63 -0.97 -4.49
C ASP A 210 17.50 0.24 -3.57
N ASN A 211 16.94 1.35 -4.07
CA ASN A 211 16.64 2.53 -3.26
C ASN A 211 15.65 2.18 -2.13
N VAL A 212 14.64 1.36 -2.42
CA VAL A 212 13.65 0.92 -1.40
C VAL A 212 14.32 0.11 -0.29
N LYS A 213 15.24 -0.81 -0.62
CA LYS A 213 16.01 -1.55 0.39
C LYS A 213 16.82 -0.61 1.27
N GLN A 214 17.54 0.32 0.64
CA GLN A 214 18.35 1.31 1.35
C GLN A 214 17.48 2.14 2.30
N ILE A 215 16.34 2.66 1.84
CA ILE A 215 15.43 3.46 2.68
C ILE A 215 14.96 2.66 3.90
N ILE A 216 14.55 1.40 3.71
CA ILE A 216 14.07 0.56 4.82
C ILE A 216 15.21 0.23 5.79
N GLU A 217 16.41 -0.07 5.30
CA GLU A 217 17.59 -0.31 6.14
C GLU A 217 18.00 0.93 6.95
N GLU A 218 17.99 2.11 6.32
CA GLU A 218 18.25 3.39 6.99
C GLU A 218 17.23 3.62 8.13
N LEU A 219 15.93 3.40 7.87
CA LEU A 219 14.89 3.54 8.89
C LEU A 219 15.02 2.53 10.04
N LYS A 220 15.44 1.29 9.75
CA LYS A 220 15.74 0.26 10.76
C LYS A 220 16.95 0.63 11.62
N SER A 221 17.97 1.25 11.02
CA SER A 221 19.13 1.76 11.75
C SER A 221 18.85 3.04 12.55
N GLY A 222 17.66 3.63 12.40
CA GLY A 222 17.25 4.86 13.07
C GLY A 222 17.72 6.14 12.40
N ASN A 223 18.25 6.03 11.18
CA ASN A 223 18.59 7.18 10.33
C ASN A 223 17.36 7.67 9.56
N ASN A 224 17.37 8.95 9.19
CA ASN A 224 16.33 9.53 8.36
C ASN A 224 16.79 9.55 6.90
N PRO A 225 16.11 8.82 6.00
CA PRO A 225 16.47 8.77 4.60
C PRO A 225 16.18 10.11 3.89
N LYS A 226 16.79 10.29 2.71
CA LYS A 226 16.57 11.48 1.87
C LYS A 226 15.10 11.58 1.46
N ILE A 227 14.49 12.74 1.66
CA ILE A 227 13.11 13.01 1.23
C ILE A 227 13.12 13.53 -0.22
N GLY A 228 12.17 13.08 -1.04
CA GLY A 228 11.99 13.48 -2.43
C GLY A 228 12.49 12.43 -3.45
N PRO A 229 12.86 12.86 -4.67
CA PRO A 229 13.29 11.97 -5.74
C PRO A 229 14.65 11.32 -5.47
N TYR A 230 14.73 10.02 -5.73
CA TYR A 230 15.97 9.22 -5.68
C TYR A 230 16.70 9.13 -7.02
N SER A 231 16.17 9.74 -8.07
CA SER A 231 16.90 9.92 -9.33
C SER A 231 17.81 11.15 -9.29
N ASN A 232 18.42 11.48 -10.43
CA ASN A 232 19.32 12.63 -10.56
C ASN A 232 18.60 13.99 -10.54
N ARG A 233 17.27 14.01 -10.45
CA ARG A 233 16.47 15.24 -10.37
C ARG A 233 16.23 15.67 -8.92
N TYR A 234 15.88 16.93 -8.73
CA TYR A 234 15.66 17.55 -7.44
C TYR A 234 14.18 17.50 -7.02
N THR A 235 13.24 17.83 -7.90
CA THR A 235 11.80 17.80 -7.62
C THR A 235 11.02 17.08 -8.73
N CYS A 236 10.50 17.82 -9.69
CA CYS A 236 9.63 17.30 -10.77
C CYS A 236 10.14 17.70 -12.16
N GLU A 237 11.36 18.22 -12.25
CA GLU A 237 11.92 18.59 -13.54
C GLU A 237 12.15 17.38 -14.44
N PRO A 238 12.19 17.57 -15.77
CA PRO A 238 12.52 16.50 -16.69
C PRO A 238 13.92 15.96 -16.39
N ARG A 239 14.06 14.63 -16.46
CA ARG A 239 15.32 13.93 -16.18
C ARG A 239 16.48 14.39 -17.08
N ASP A 240 16.19 14.75 -18.32
CA ASP A 240 17.18 15.11 -19.34
C ASP A 240 17.52 16.62 -19.34
N GLY A 241 17.04 17.38 -18.36
CA GLY A 241 17.31 18.81 -18.20
C GLY A 241 16.08 19.70 -18.30
N LEU A 242 16.23 20.97 -17.90
CA LEU A 242 15.14 21.94 -17.86
C LEU A 242 14.70 22.35 -19.27
N THR A 243 13.49 21.96 -19.66
CA THR A 243 12.86 22.37 -20.92
C THR A 243 11.99 23.62 -20.79
N SER A 244 11.59 23.97 -19.57
CA SER A 244 10.78 25.14 -19.24
C SER A 244 11.47 25.99 -18.16
N LEU A 245 11.01 27.25 -18.00
CA LEU A 245 11.53 28.20 -17.02
C LEU A 245 13.06 28.42 -17.09
N GLN A 246 13.62 28.43 -18.30
CA GLN A 246 15.05 28.67 -18.51
C GLN A 246 15.46 30.14 -18.29
N SER A 247 14.53 31.07 -18.49
CA SER A 247 14.76 32.49 -18.23
C SER A 247 14.52 32.82 -16.75
N PRO A 248 15.22 33.83 -16.18
CA PRO A 248 14.92 34.32 -14.84
C PRO A 248 13.46 34.81 -14.75
N PRO A 249 12.83 34.73 -13.55
CA PRO A 249 11.47 35.18 -13.38
C PRO A 249 11.35 36.68 -13.67
N PRO A 250 10.24 37.12 -14.28
CA PRO A 250 10.00 38.55 -14.46
C PRO A 250 9.90 39.23 -13.10
N GLY A 251 10.47 40.44 -12.99
CA GLY A 251 10.43 41.24 -11.77
C GLY A 251 9.02 41.76 -11.46
N PRO A 252 8.83 42.36 -10.26
CA PRO A 252 7.56 42.99 -9.90
C PRO A 252 7.21 44.11 -10.88
N GLY A 253 5.94 44.22 -11.25
CA GLY A 253 5.46 45.20 -12.23
C GLY A 253 5.33 44.68 -13.66
N PHE A 254 5.90 43.51 -13.97
CA PHE A 254 5.71 42.89 -15.28
C PHE A 254 4.25 42.43 -15.47
N GLY A 255 3.57 42.97 -16.48
CA GLY A 255 2.17 42.66 -16.77
C GLY A 255 1.15 43.38 -15.88
N VAL A 256 1.57 44.35 -15.07
CA VAL A 256 0.64 45.19 -14.31
C VAL A 256 -0.11 46.10 -15.28
N ARG A 257 -1.43 46.11 -15.16
CA ARG A 257 -2.31 47.00 -15.92
C ARG A 257 -1.97 48.46 -15.60
N SER A 258 -2.12 49.34 -16.59
CA SER A 258 -1.73 50.74 -16.46
C SER A 258 -2.55 51.56 -15.45
N ASP A 259 -3.68 51.03 -14.99
CA ASP A 259 -4.65 51.68 -14.12
C ASP A 259 -4.73 51.07 -12.70
N LEU A 260 -3.69 50.33 -12.29
CA LEU A 260 -3.54 49.76 -10.94
C LEU A 260 -2.31 50.30 -10.22
#